data_AF-A0AAU6KZR6-F1
#
_entry.id   AF-A0AAU6KZR6-F1
#
_cell.length_a   1.000
_cell.length_b   1.000
_cell.length_c   1.000
_cell.angle_alpha   90.00
_cell.angle_beta   90.00
_cell.angle_gamma   90.00
#
_symmetry.space_group_name_H-M   'P 1'
#
loop_
_entity.id
_entity.type
_entity.pdbx_description
1 polymer ?
#
loop_
_entity_poly.entity_id
_entity_poly.type
_entity_poly.pdbx_seq_one_letter_code
_entity_poly.pdbx_strand_id
1 'polypeptide(L)'
;MNGVVEPPLIAAVRAGDMFLVKRLLEEDGDYDERAAAFGVAVQAFRGGIAQLLLMRGADASQCAPEDLLSLREAVDSGSPALVGALLDNSIRDRYPASELLEMRDLARSWHEMGAEAELRRRTRSQDDLVRTRVQDDEYYVVGELTLGGMTVRDGHGAILTDLENRLGIRASWEELAAPTQPARTAARVGWRRGGVSVAEESMGR
;
A
#
# COMPACT_ATOMS: atom_id res chain seq x y z
N MET A 1 -2.11 -7.36 -46.21
CA MET A 1 -2.44 -6.89 -44.86
C MET A 1 -1.75 -7.83 -43.89
N ASN A 2 -0.53 -7.51 -43.44
CA ASN A 2 0.11 -8.26 -42.37
C ASN A 2 -0.58 -7.85 -41.08
N GLY A 3 -1.61 -8.60 -40.68
CA GLY A 3 -2.16 -8.48 -39.34
C GLY A 3 -1.04 -8.85 -38.38
N VAL A 4 -0.56 -7.88 -37.60
CA VAL A 4 0.35 -8.16 -36.50
C VAL A 4 -0.43 -9.08 -35.57
N VAL A 5 -0.07 -10.36 -35.55
CA VAL A 5 -0.65 -11.32 -34.61
C VAL A 5 -0.16 -10.88 -33.24
N GLU A 6 -1.09 -10.53 -32.36
CA GLU A 6 -0.77 -10.20 -30.98
C GLU A 6 -0.05 -11.39 -30.32
N PRO A 7 1.08 -11.16 -29.64
CA PRO A 7 1.79 -12.23 -28.97
C PRO A 7 0.90 -12.96 -27.95
N PRO A 8 0.96 -14.30 -27.85
CA PRO A 8 0.08 -15.08 -26.98
C PRO A 8 0.12 -14.64 -25.52
N LEU A 9 1.30 -14.22 -25.02
CA LEU A 9 1.44 -13.73 -23.66
C LEU A 9 0.62 -12.46 -23.44
N ILE A 10 0.71 -11.50 -24.37
CA ILE A 10 -0.04 -10.24 -24.29
C ILE A 10 -1.55 -10.49 -24.33
N ALA A 11 -2.02 -11.40 -25.19
CA ALA A 11 -3.42 -11.78 -25.26
C ALA A 11 -3.91 -12.38 -23.92
N ALA A 12 -3.13 -13.28 -23.33
CA ALA A 12 -3.43 -13.90 -22.03
C ALA A 12 -3.48 -12.87 -20.89
N VAL A 13 -2.53 -11.93 -20.87
CA VAL A 13 -2.49 -10.82 -19.91
C VAL A 13 -3.74 -9.94 -20.03
N ARG A 14 -4.12 -9.55 -21.26
CA ARG A 14 -5.31 -8.70 -21.47
C ARG A 14 -6.60 -9.42 -21.04
N ALA A 15 -6.67 -10.73 -21.27
CA ALA A 15 -7.77 -11.57 -20.79
C ALA A 15 -7.77 -11.72 -19.25
N GLY A 16 -6.65 -11.43 -18.57
CA GLY A 16 -6.49 -11.68 -17.14
C GLY A 16 -6.33 -13.16 -16.80
N ASP A 17 -5.93 -13.99 -17.75
CA ASP A 17 -5.78 -15.44 -17.56
C ASP A 17 -4.44 -15.77 -16.89
N MET A 18 -4.43 -15.66 -15.55
CA MET A 18 -3.26 -15.98 -14.73
C MET A 18 -2.68 -17.37 -15.00
N PHE A 19 -3.53 -18.36 -15.27
CA PHE A 19 -3.08 -19.73 -15.50
C PHE A 19 -2.35 -19.85 -16.85
N LEU A 20 -2.92 -19.27 -17.91
CA LEU A 20 -2.29 -19.25 -19.21
C LEU A 20 -1.00 -18.43 -19.20
N VAL A 21 -0.96 -17.28 -18.51
CA VAL A 21 0.27 -16.50 -18.32
C VAL A 21 1.35 -17.33 -17.64
N LYS A 22 1.04 -18.02 -16.53
CA LYS A 22 2.01 -18.90 -15.85
C LYS A 22 2.57 -19.95 -16.80
N ARG A 23 1.71 -20.62 -17.57
CA ARG A 23 2.13 -21.62 -18.56
C ARG A 23 3.02 -21.06 -19.66
N LEU A 24 2.69 -19.89 -20.21
CA LEU A 24 3.48 -19.26 -21.28
C LEU A 24 4.84 -18.78 -20.77
N LEU A 25 4.97 -18.47 -19.47
CA LEU A 25 6.22 -18.07 -18.84
C LEU A 25 7.11 -19.24 -18.37
N GLU A 26 6.59 -20.48 -18.41
CA GLU A 26 7.39 -21.70 -18.15
C GLU A 26 8.27 -22.07 -19.35
N GLU A 27 7.97 -21.55 -20.53
CA GLU A 27 8.81 -21.65 -21.72
C GLU A 27 9.86 -20.52 -21.69
N ASP A 28 11.12 -20.82 -22.05
CA ASP A 28 12.17 -19.79 -22.19
C ASP A 28 11.72 -18.79 -23.26
N GLY A 29 11.30 -17.61 -22.81
CA GLY A 29 10.62 -16.60 -23.61
C GLY A 29 11.42 -15.30 -23.72
N ASP A 30 11.05 -14.49 -24.70
CA ASP A 30 11.67 -13.20 -24.99
C ASP A 30 11.44 -12.20 -23.84
N TYR A 31 12.51 -11.59 -23.34
CA TYR A 31 12.45 -10.60 -22.26
C TYR A 31 11.73 -9.32 -22.71
N ASP A 32 11.86 -8.93 -23.98
CA ASP A 32 11.18 -7.74 -24.52
C ASP A 32 9.66 -7.97 -24.58
N GLU A 33 9.22 -9.20 -24.89
CA GLU A 33 7.80 -9.58 -24.83
C GLU A 33 7.27 -9.52 -23.39
N ARG A 34 8.07 -9.90 -22.40
CA ARG A 34 7.70 -9.83 -20.98
C ARG A 34 7.56 -8.38 -20.47
N ALA A 35 8.43 -7.48 -20.92
CA ALA A 35 8.30 -6.05 -20.59
C ALA A 35 7.03 -5.44 -21.21
N ALA A 36 6.76 -5.73 -22.49
CA ALA A 36 5.52 -5.29 -23.13
C ALA A 36 4.27 -5.87 -22.42
N ALA A 37 4.31 -7.15 -22.07
CA ALA A 37 3.25 -7.81 -21.29
C ALA A 37 3.06 -7.16 -19.92
N PHE A 38 4.13 -6.72 -19.25
CA PHE A 38 4.05 -6.02 -17.96
C PHE A 38 3.27 -4.71 -18.08
N GLY A 39 3.59 -3.87 -19.08
CA GLY A 39 2.85 -2.63 -19.33
C GLY A 39 1.35 -2.88 -19.55
N VAL A 40 1.01 -3.89 -20.36
CA VAL A 40 -0.38 -4.29 -20.60
C VAL A 40 -1.07 -4.77 -19.32
N ALA A 41 -0.38 -5.52 -18.46
CA ALA A 41 -0.92 -5.97 -17.17
C ALA A 41 -1.24 -4.79 -16.25
N VAL A 42 -0.33 -3.82 -16.18
CA VAL A 42 -0.51 -2.60 -15.39
C VAL A 42 -1.72 -1.81 -15.89
N GLN A 43 -1.78 -1.49 -17.19
CA GLN A 43 -2.91 -0.75 -17.78
C GLN A 43 -4.27 -1.45 -17.61
N ALA A 44 -4.27 -2.79 -17.58
CA ALA A 44 -5.47 -3.58 -17.35
C ALA A 44 -5.80 -3.79 -15.85
N PHE A 45 -5.12 -3.09 -14.93
CA PHE A 45 -5.27 -3.22 -13.46
C PHE A 45 -5.07 -4.67 -12.95
N ARG A 46 -4.18 -5.43 -13.60
CA ARG A 46 -3.86 -6.84 -13.28
C ARG A 46 -2.62 -6.94 -12.42
N GLY A 47 -2.66 -6.38 -11.21
CA GLY A 47 -1.54 -6.33 -10.27
C GLY A 47 -0.82 -7.67 -10.08
N GLY A 48 -1.56 -8.76 -9.82
CA GLY A 48 -0.96 -10.09 -9.65
C GLY A 48 -0.24 -10.62 -10.88
N ILE A 49 -0.74 -10.33 -12.09
CA ILE A 49 -0.07 -10.71 -13.34
C ILE A 49 1.19 -9.84 -13.53
N ALA A 50 1.12 -8.55 -13.22
CA ALA A 50 2.28 -7.66 -13.27
C ALA A 50 3.40 -8.13 -12.32
N GLN A 51 3.05 -8.52 -11.09
CA GLN A 51 3.98 -9.11 -10.11
C GLN A 51 4.61 -10.40 -10.62
N LEU A 52 3.81 -11.30 -11.22
CA LEU A 52 4.32 -12.53 -11.79
C LEU A 52 5.31 -12.26 -12.93
N LEU A 53 5.02 -11.29 -13.80
CA LEU A 53 5.91 -10.92 -14.91
C LEU A 53 7.26 -10.38 -14.40
N LEU A 54 7.25 -9.52 -13.37
CA LEU A 54 8.48 -9.06 -12.70
C LEU A 54 9.27 -10.23 -12.12
N MET A 55 8.59 -11.14 -11.42
CA MET A 55 9.22 -12.35 -10.84
C MET A 55 9.84 -13.25 -11.92
N ARG A 56 9.30 -13.22 -13.15
CA ARG A 56 9.81 -13.96 -14.31
C ARG A 56 10.77 -13.12 -15.18
N GLY A 57 11.26 -12.00 -14.66
CA GLY A 57 12.33 -11.22 -15.26
C GLY A 57 11.88 -10.18 -16.28
N ALA A 58 10.61 -9.75 -16.28
CA ALA A 58 10.22 -8.54 -16.99
C ALA A 58 10.98 -7.34 -16.39
N ASP A 59 11.62 -6.53 -17.24
CA ASP A 59 12.26 -5.29 -16.84
C ASP A 59 11.29 -4.12 -17.04
N ALA A 60 10.70 -3.63 -15.95
CA ALA A 60 9.74 -2.53 -16.02
C ALA A 60 10.39 -1.22 -16.50
N SER A 61 11.72 -1.09 -16.43
CA SER A 61 12.42 0.10 -16.93
C SER A 61 12.30 0.25 -18.45
N GLN A 62 12.04 -0.84 -19.18
CA GLN A 62 11.78 -0.83 -20.62
C GLN A 62 10.40 -0.26 -20.99
N CYS A 63 9.46 -0.14 -20.04
CA CYS A 63 8.16 0.49 -20.29
C CYS A 63 8.28 2.01 -20.24
N ALA A 64 7.71 2.72 -21.22
CA ALA A 64 7.62 4.17 -21.13
C ALA A 64 6.68 4.58 -19.98
N PRO A 65 6.92 5.71 -19.29
CA PRO A 65 6.04 6.17 -18.22
C PRO A 65 4.56 6.30 -18.63
N GLU A 66 4.31 6.74 -19.86
CA GLU A 66 2.97 6.87 -20.46
C GLU A 66 2.27 5.53 -20.74
N ASP A 67 3.04 4.43 -20.82
CA ASP A 67 2.51 3.09 -21.01
C ASP A 67 2.12 2.42 -19.70
N LEU A 68 2.35 3.08 -18.56
CA LEU A 68 1.99 2.60 -17.22
C LEU A 68 0.85 3.45 -16.62
N LEU A 69 0.14 2.86 -15.66
CA LEU A 69 -0.77 3.62 -14.81
C LEU A 69 0.02 4.61 -13.97
N SER A 70 -0.60 5.75 -13.66
CA SER A 70 -0.05 6.63 -12.63
C SER A 70 -0.07 5.92 -11.27
N LEU A 71 0.87 6.27 -10.38
CA LEU A 71 0.88 5.71 -9.03
C LEU A 71 -0.41 6.04 -8.27
N ARG A 72 -1.02 7.20 -8.55
CA ARG A 72 -2.33 7.59 -8.02
C ARG A 72 -3.45 6.64 -8.41
N GLU A 73 -3.54 6.26 -9.68
CA GLU A 73 -4.56 5.31 -10.15
C GLU A 73 -4.37 3.93 -9.52
N ALA A 74 -3.13 3.48 -9.37
CA ALA A 74 -2.84 2.22 -8.68
C ALA A 74 -3.25 2.27 -7.20
N VAL A 75 -2.96 3.36 -6.49
CA VAL A 75 -3.39 3.53 -5.09
C VAL A 75 -4.91 3.61 -4.99
N ASP A 76 -5.59 4.38 -5.85
CA ASP A 76 -7.06 4.48 -5.85
C ASP A 76 -7.74 3.16 -6.20
N SER A 77 -7.10 2.28 -6.97
CA SER A 77 -7.61 0.92 -7.22
C SER A 77 -7.64 0.06 -5.96
N GLY A 78 -6.82 0.40 -4.95
CA GLY A 78 -6.68 -0.35 -3.71
C GLY A 78 -5.99 -1.71 -3.87
N SER A 79 -5.26 -1.94 -4.96
CA SER A 79 -4.51 -3.17 -5.24
C SER A 79 -3.05 -3.08 -4.76
N PRO A 80 -2.68 -3.72 -3.64
CA PRO A 80 -1.29 -3.83 -3.20
C PRO A 80 -0.34 -4.35 -4.27
N ALA A 81 -0.77 -5.37 -5.04
CA ALA A 81 0.04 -5.98 -6.09
C ALA A 81 0.38 -4.98 -7.20
N LEU A 82 -0.59 -4.16 -7.60
CA LEU A 82 -0.40 -3.15 -8.65
C LEU A 82 0.51 -2.01 -8.17
N VAL A 83 0.30 -1.53 -6.93
CA VAL A 83 1.20 -0.52 -6.34
C VAL A 83 2.61 -1.06 -6.19
N GLY A 84 2.76 -2.29 -5.69
CA GLY A 84 4.06 -2.95 -5.57
C GLY A 84 4.76 -3.10 -6.92
N ALA A 85 4.01 -3.32 -8.00
CA ALA A 85 4.56 -3.48 -9.35
C ALA A 85 5.07 -2.15 -9.89
N LEU A 86 4.34 -1.05 -9.67
CA LEU A 86 4.80 0.29 -10.03
C LEU A 86 5.97 0.77 -9.18
N LEU A 87 6.12 0.26 -7.96
CA LEU A 87 7.25 0.59 -7.07
C LEU A 87 8.38 -0.45 -7.14
N ASP A 88 8.46 -1.22 -8.22
CA ASP A 88 9.57 -2.13 -8.47
C ASP A 88 10.91 -1.39 -8.48
N ASN A 89 11.99 -2.09 -8.09
CA ASN A 89 13.32 -1.48 -7.99
C ASN A 89 13.84 -0.91 -9.32
N SER A 90 13.43 -1.47 -10.47
CA SER A 90 13.86 -0.99 -11.79
C SER A 90 13.23 0.36 -12.17
N ILE A 91 12.11 0.74 -11.56
CA ILE A 91 11.36 1.97 -11.89
C ILE A 91 11.04 2.86 -10.68
N ARG A 92 11.44 2.49 -9.46
CA ARG A 92 11.13 3.25 -8.24
C ARG A 92 11.64 4.69 -8.28
N ASP A 93 12.73 4.96 -8.99
CA ASP A 93 13.34 6.29 -9.09
C ASP A 93 12.49 7.25 -9.95
N ARG A 94 11.44 6.75 -10.62
CA ARG A 94 10.45 7.57 -11.32
C ARG A 94 9.57 8.38 -10.37
N TYR A 95 9.44 7.97 -9.12
CA TYR A 95 8.54 8.58 -8.14
C TYR A 95 9.33 9.34 -7.08
N PRO A 96 9.30 10.69 -7.07
CA PRO A 96 9.94 11.47 -6.03
C PRO A 96 9.27 11.27 -4.67
N ALA A 97 10.00 11.52 -3.58
CA ALA A 97 9.49 11.37 -2.22
C ALA A 97 8.21 12.18 -1.95
N SER A 98 8.02 13.33 -2.60
CA SER A 98 6.79 14.12 -2.51
C SER A 98 5.57 13.37 -3.05
N GLU A 99 5.71 12.68 -4.18
CA GLU A 99 4.63 11.88 -4.76
C GLU A 99 4.32 10.68 -3.85
N LEU A 100 5.34 10.00 -3.31
CA LEU A 100 5.16 8.91 -2.36
C LEU A 100 4.43 9.37 -1.08
N LEU A 101 4.72 10.58 -0.58
CA LEU A 101 4.01 11.18 0.56
C LEU A 101 2.54 11.46 0.24
N GLU A 102 2.24 12.01 -0.94
CA GLU A 102 0.86 12.22 -1.40
C GLU A 102 0.10 10.89 -1.51
N MET A 103 0.75 9.85 -2.03
CA MET A 103 0.18 8.52 -2.15
C MET A 103 -0.05 7.86 -0.79
N ARG A 104 0.85 8.10 0.17
CA ARG A 104 0.68 7.67 1.56
C ARG A 104 -0.57 8.30 2.18
N ASP A 105 -0.74 9.61 2.00
CA ASP A 105 -1.91 10.35 2.49
C ASP A 105 -3.21 9.87 1.83
N LEU A 106 -3.17 9.58 0.52
CA LEU A 106 -4.29 9.00 -0.20
C LEU A 106 -4.65 7.62 0.35
N ALA A 107 -3.69 6.71 0.48
CA ALA A 107 -3.89 5.37 1.03
C ALA A 107 -4.40 5.41 2.47
N ARG A 108 -3.89 6.34 3.29
CA ARG A 108 -4.38 6.59 4.65
C ARG A 108 -5.83 7.02 4.66
N SER A 109 -6.22 7.95 3.80
CA SER A 109 -7.61 8.42 3.73
C SER A 109 -8.58 7.28 3.41
N TRP A 110 -8.24 6.42 2.45
CA TRP A 110 -9.01 5.21 2.12
C TRP A 110 -9.05 4.21 3.28
N HIS A 111 -7.91 4.00 3.96
CA HIS A 111 -7.80 3.08 5.08
C HIS A 111 -8.61 3.52 6.31
N GLU A 112 -8.52 4.80 6.68
CA GLU A 112 -9.19 5.37 7.85
C GLU A 112 -10.71 5.50 7.65
N MET A 113 -11.15 5.91 6.47
CA MET A 113 -12.59 5.97 6.17
C MET A 113 -13.17 4.59 5.88
N GLY A 114 -12.37 3.67 5.36
CA GLY A 114 -12.80 2.38 4.83
C GLY A 114 -13.31 2.46 3.40
N ALA A 115 -13.04 1.42 2.61
CA ALA A 115 -13.29 1.40 1.17
C ALA A 115 -14.77 1.65 0.78
N GLU A 116 -15.73 1.11 1.53
CA GLU A 116 -17.15 1.36 1.26
C GLU A 116 -17.54 2.82 1.48
N ALA A 117 -17.16 3.38 2.63
CA ALA A 117 -17.53 4.76 2.97
C ALA A 117 -16.92 5.74 1.96
N GLU A 118 -15.68 5.49 1.55
CA GLU A 118 -15.00 6.31 0.56
C GLU A 118 -15.62 6.16 -0.85
N LEU A 119 -15.99 4.95 -1.27
CA LEU A 119 -16.76 4.74 -2.50
C LEU A 119 -18.09 5.49 -2.49
N ARG A 120 -18.85 5.42 -1.40
CA ARG A 120 -20.11 6.18 -1.25
C ARG A 120 -19.88 7.68 -1.30
N ARG A 121 -18.81 8.18 -0.66
CA ARG A 121 -18.45 9.60 -0.69
C ARG A 121 -18.13 10.08 -2.11
N ARG A 122 -17.35 9.31 -2.87
CA ARG A 122 -16.89 9.67 -4.22
C ARG A 122 -18.01 9.56 -5.25
N THR A 123 -18.76 8.47 -5.24
CA THR A 123 -19.82 8.22 -6.22
C THR A 123 -21.12 8.96 -5.89
N ARG A 124 -21.34 9.33 -4.62
CA ARG A 124 -22.62 9.79 -4.08
C ARG A 124 -23.79 8.83 -4.34
N SER A 125 -23.49 7.59 -4.74
CA SER A 125 -24.50 6.58 -5.02
C SER A 125 -25.07 6.03 -3.71
N GLN A 126 -26.39 5.79 -3.72
CA GLN A 126 -27.11 5.07 -2.67
C GLN A 126 -27.47 3.65 -3.11
N ASP A 127 -26.94 3.20 -4.24
CA ASP A 127 -27.18 1.86 -4.76
C ASP A 127 -26.60 0.79 -3.83
N ASP A 128 -27.01 -0.44 -4.08
CA ASP A 128 -26.49 -1.60 -3.39
C ASP A 128 -25.01 -1.79 -3.72
N LEU A 129 -24.21 -1.90 -2.66
CA LEU A 129 -22.79 -2.22 -2.76
C LEU A 129 -22.64 -3.71 -3.06
N VAL A 130 -21.93 -4.04 -4.13
CA VAL A 130 -21.48 -5.41 -4.39
C VAL A 130 -20.11 -5.61 -3.75
N ARG A 131 -19.96 -6.65 -2.92
CA ARG A 131 -18.68 -7.05 -2.34
C ARG A 131 -18.33 -8.48 -2.72
N THR A 132 -17.15 -8.67 -3.29
CA THR A 132 -16.59 -9.98 -3.64
C THR A 132 -15.20 -10.14 -3.01
N ARG A 133 -14.62 -11.33 -3.15
CA ARG A 133 -13.22 -11.60 -2.82
C ARG A 133 -12.49 -11.90 -4.12
N VAL A 134 -11.34 -11.27 -4.32
CA VAL A 134 -10.52 -11.44 -5.52
C VAL A 134 -9.07 -11.69 -5.13
N GLN A 135 -8.39 -12.49 -5.94
CA GLN A 135 -6.96 -12.72 -5.81
C GLN A 135 -6.21 -11.47 -6.30
N ASP A 136 -5.42 -10.82 -5.45
CA ASP A 136 -4.67 -9.61 -5.80
C ASP A 136 -3.27 -9.94 -6.35
N ASP A 137 -2.57 -10.89 -5.71
CA ASP A 137 -1.35 -11.54 -6.20
C ASP A 137 -1.34 -13.04 -5.85
N GLU A 138 -0.21 -13.74 -5.90
CA GLU A 138 -0.15 -15.17 -5.61
C GLU A 138 -0.54 -15.54 -4.16
N TYR A 139 -0.38 -14.64 -3.20
CA TYR A 139 -0.50 -14.94 -1.77
C TYR A 139 -1.67 -14.23 -1.09
N TYR A 140 -2.15 -13.12 -1.65
CA TYR A 140 -3.11 -12.25 -1.00
C TYR A 140 -4.45 -12.22 -1.74
N VAL A 141 -5.52 -12.39 -0.96
CA VAL A 141 -6.91 -12.20 -1.38
C VAL A 141 -7.45 -10.96 -0.69
N VAL A 142 -7.98 -10.02 -1.48
CA VAL A 142 -8.56 -8.77 -0.98
C VAL A 142 -10.06 -8.75 -1.23
N GLY A 143 -10.78 -7.92 -0.48
CA GLY A 143 -12.16 -7.59 -0.82
C GLY A 143 -12.19 -6.63 -2.00
N GLU A 144 -13.09 -6.87 -2.94
CA GLU A 144 -13.36 -5.95 -4.05
C GLU A 144 -14.80 -5.45 -3.92
N LEU A 145 -14.94 -4.13 -3.99
CA LEU A 145 -16.17 -3.41 -3.73
C LEU A 145 -16.56 -2.67 -5.01
N THR A 146 -17.78 -2.84 -5.47
CA THR A 146 -18.32 -2.13 -6.64
C THR A 146 -19.58 -1.35 -6.27
N LEU A 147 -19.58 -0.06 -6.57
CA LEU A 147 -20.70 0.85 -6.34
C LEU A 147 -20.74 1.92 -7.44
N GLY A 148 -21.92 2.18 -8.02
CA GLY A 148 -22.08 3.24 -9.01
C GLY A 148 -21.14 3.13 -10.22
N GLY A 149 -20.79 1.90 -10.63
CA GLY A 149 -19.86 1.62 -11.72
C GLY A 149 -18.37 1.79 -11.36
N MET A 150 -18.04 2.16 -10.13
CA MET A 150 -16.66 2.24 -9.63
C MET A 150 -16.32 0.98 -8.83
N THR A 151 -15.19 0.36 -9.14
CA THR A 151 -14.67 -0.82 -8.45
C THR A 151 -13.36 -0.50 -7.76
N VAL A 152 -13.25 -0.86 -6.47
CA VAL A 152 -12.08 -0.60 -5.63
C VAL A 152 -11.81 -1.79 -4.70
N ARG A 153 -10.55 -2.11 -4.47
CA ARG A 153 -10.10 -3.12 -3.51
C ARG A 153 -9.87 -2.54 -2.12
N ASP A 154 -10.06 -3.35 -1.09
CA ASP A 154 -9.87 -2.93 0.31
C ASP A 154 -8.42 -3.06 0.83
N GLY A 155 -7.44 -3.22 -0.07
CA GLY A 155 -6.03 -3.41 0.25
C GLY A 155 -5.24 -2.16 0.70
N HIS A 156 -5.92 -1.02 0.89
CA HIS A 156 -5.28 0.27 1.21
C HIS A 156 -4.43 0.26 2.49
N GLY A 157 -4.75 -0.59 3.48
CA GLY A 157 -3.91 -0.72 4.68
C GLY A 157 -2.53 -1.33 4.41
N ALA A 158 -2.46 -2.27 3.46
CA ALA A 158 -1.18 -2.85 3.02
C ALA A 158 -0.39 -1.84 2.17
N ILE A 159 -1.07 -1.11 1.27
CA ILE A 159 -0.47 -0.02 0.48
C ILE A 159 0.12 1.06 1.41
N LEU A 160 -0.65 1.50 2.41
CA LEU A 160 -0.20 2.48 3.40
C LEU A 160 1.07 2.01 4.12
N THR A 161 1.07 0.75 4.56
CA THR A 161 2.22 0.12 5.23
C THR A 161 3.45 0.11 4.33
N ASP A 162 3.31 -0.26 3.05
CA ASP A 162 4.44 -0.31 2.12
C ASP A 162 5.02 1.09 1.87
N LEU A 163 4.16 2.09 1.64
CA LEU A 163 4.57 3.47 1.44
C LEU A 163 5.27 4.06 2.67
N GLU A 164 4.75 3.81 3.88
CA GLU A 164 5.39 4.24 5.13
C GLU A 164 6.76 3.61 5.34
N ASN A 165 6.92 2.33 4.98
CA ASN A 165 8.21 1.64 5.05
C ASN A 165 9.21 2.25 4.07
N ARG A 166 8.81 2.51 2.82
CA ARG A 166 9.68 3.11 1.79
C ARG A 166 10.09 4.55 2.12
N LEU A 167 9.21 5.30 2.79
CA LEU A 167 9.48 6.66 3.26
C LEU A 167 10.26 6.71 4.58
N GLY A 168 10.48 5.56 5.25
CA GLY A 168 11.13 5.51 6.56
C GLY A 168 10.33 6.18 7.69
N ILE A 169 8.99 6.25 7.56
CA ILE A 169 8.10 6.96 8.51
C ILE A 169 7.77 6.10 9.74
N ARG A 170 7.91 4.78 9.64
CA ARG A 170 7.80 3.93 10.83
C ARG A 170 8.99 4.15 11.75
N ALA A 171 8.70 4.29 13.04
CA ALA A 171 9.72 4.26 14.09
C ALA A 171 10.63 3.05 13.83
N SER A 172 11.93 3.31 13.71
CA SER A 172 12.89 2.24 13.51
C SER A 172 12.84 1.29 14.71
N TRP A 173 13.24 0.03 14.53
CA TRP A 173 13.32 -0.90 15.65
C TRP A 173 14.18 -0.31 16.80
N GLU A 174 15.18 0.49 16.46
CA GLU A 174 16.04 1.21 17.41
C GLU A 174 15.29 2.30 18.19
N GLU A 175 14.36 3.01 17.56
CA GLU A 175 13.51 4.02 18.19
C GLU A 175 12.46 3.39 19.12
N LEU A 176 11.94 2.20 18.76
CA LEU A 176 11.03 1.42 19.60
C LEU A 176 11.74 0.71 20.77
N ALA A 177 13.04 0.43 20.63
CA ALA A 177 13.88 -0.18 21.66
C ALA A 177 14.49 0.83 22.63
N ALA A 178 14.36 2.12 22.35
CA ALA A 178 14.81 3.18 23.24
C ALA A 178 14.01 3.10 24.56
N PRO A 179 14.68 3.02 25.73
CA PRO A 179 13.97 2.99 27.01
C PRO A 179 13.07 4.21 27.13
N THR A 180 11.77 3.98 27.31
CA THR A 180 10.79 5.04 27.55
C THR A 180 11.20 5.76 28.83
N GLN A 181 11.79 6.96 28.71
CA GLN A 181 12.10 7.75 29.91
C GLN A 181 10.78 8.12 30.57
N PRO A 182 10.53 7.70 31.83
CA PRO A 182 9.31 8.09 32.50
C PRO A 182 9.26 9.60 32.60
N ALA A 183 8.11 10.17 32.23
CA ALA A 183 7.84 11.60 32.31
C ALA A 183 8.27 12.10 33.70
N ARG A 184 9.20 13.06 33.72
CA ARG A 184 9.57 13.78 34.94
C ARG A 184 8.36 14.58 35.39
N THR A 185 7.50 13.98 36.20
CA THR A 185 6.50 14.71 36.98
C THR A 185 7.26 15.70 37.86
N ALA A 186 7.18 16.97 37.48
CA ALA A 186 7.59 18.08 38.31
C ALA A 186 6.68 18.13 39.56
N ALA A 187 7.10 17.47 40.63
CA ALA A 187 6.49 17.68 41.94
C ALA A 187 7.00 19.01 42.50
N ARG A 188 6.22 20.06 42.27
CA ARG A 188 6.36 21.34 42.96
C ARG A 188 5.20 21.48 43.94
N VAL A 189 5.41 21.10 45.20
CA VAL A 189 4.55 21.56 46.31
C VAL A 189 5.43 21.83 47.52
N GLY A 190 5.59 23.11 47.84
CA GLY A 190 6.31 23.56 49.03
C GLY A 190 5.49 23.33 50.29
N TRP A 191 6.18 22.98 51.37
CA TRP A 191 5.63 23.04 52.72
C TRP A 191 6.50 23.97 53.56
N ARG A 192 5.85 25.05 54.02
CA ARG A 192 6.37 26.03 54.96
C ARG A 192 6.61 25.35 56.31
N ARG A 193 7.78 25.58 56.92
CA ARG A 193 7.96 25.36 58.37
C ARG A 193 7.37 26.56 59.11
N GLY A 194 6.22 26.37 59.74
CA GLY A 194 5.77 27.18 60.87
C GLY A 194 6.13 26.44 62.15
N GLY A 195 6.88 27.09 63.03
CA GLY A 195 7.14 26.59 64.37
C GLY A 195 5.97 26.88 65.31
N VAL A 196 5.71 25.95 66.24
CA VAL A 196 5.11 26.25 67.55
C VAL A 196 5.82 25.36 68.57
N SER A 197 6.31 26.01 69.62
CA SER A 197 6.87 25.44 70.84
C SER A 197 5.73 24.94 71.74
N VAL A 198 5.88 23.79 72.38
CA VAL A 198 5.20 23.50 73.66
C VAL A 198 6.20 22.78 74.58
N ALA A 199 6.35 23.35 75.76
CA ALA A 199 7.17 22.93 76.87
C ALA A 199 6.56 21.75 77.66
N GLU A 200 7.43 21.10 78.44
CA GLU A 200 7.24 20.46 79.76
C GLU A 200 5.94 19.66 80.04
N GLU A 201 6.07 18.44 80.58
CA GLU A 201 6.01 18.24 82.04
C GLU A 201 6.22 16.75 82.45
N SER A 202 6.82 16.61 83.62
CA SER A 202 7.24 15.42 84.38
C SER A 202 6.16 14.38 84.73
N MET A 203 6.61 13.13 84.93
CA MET A 203 6.44 12.21 86.09
C MET A 203 6.68 10.77 85.58
N GLY A 204 7.49 9.89 86.16
CA GLY A 204 7.79 9.66 87.56
C GLY A 204 7.34 8.24 87.92
N ARG A 205 8.28 7.29 87.97
CA ARG A 205 8.48 6.24 89.00
C ARG A 205 9.55 5.25 88.54
#